data_AF-A0A8T3ZEA7-F1
#
_entry.id   AF-A0A8T3ZEA7-F1
#
_cell.length_a   1.000
_cell.length_b   1.000
_cell.length_c   1.000
_cell.angle_alpha   90.00
_cell.angle_beta   90.00
_cell.angle_gamma   90.00
#
_symmetry.space_group_name_H-M   'P 1'
#
loop_
_entity.id
_entity.type
_entity.pdbx_description
1 polymer ?
#
loop_
_entity_poly.entity_id
_entity_poly.type
_entity_poly.pdbx_seq_one_letter_code
_entity_poly.pdbx_strand_id
1 'polypeptide(L)'
;MAGGTGMTWKAKRFERHLASEIGEQKARKFVKSCGAEPKSPVAKAKYIRGLMERFENEFPRGTRERVLQACGRECICASWVVKARKIYEESRDMKDFLARLNKIHLGGGHLELKGGKVTGYYAQCYCSSVNKTRDIWSPTYCNCSQGWLRELFEGATGKRASVKFKTTVIQGGERCEFEVALC
;
A
#
# COMPACT_ATOMS: atom_id res chain seq x y z
N MET A 1 -2.25 -25.83 -4.06
CA MET A 1 -2.07 -24.73 -3.08
C MET A 1 -1.33 -23.61 -3.78
N ALA A 2 -2.02 -22.52 -4.15
CA ALA A 2 -1.39 -21.41 -4.86
C ALA A 2 -0.45 -20.66 -3.92
N GLY A 3 0.86 -20.87 -4.09
CA GLY A 3 1.92 -20.13 -3.41
C GLY A 3 1.90 -18.67 -3.88
N GLY A 4 1.05 -17.85 -3.26
CA GLY A 4 1.08 -16.41 -3.46
C GLY A 4 2.34 -15.84 -2.81
N THR A 5 3.31 -15.43 -3.62
CA THR A 5 4.42 -14.57 -3.16
C THR A 5 3.81 -13.38 -2.42
N GLY A 6 4.01 -13.28 -1.10
CA GLY A 6 3.42 -12.21 -0.29
C GLY A 6 3.73 -10.82 -0.84
N MET A 7 2.89 -9.83 -0.50
CA MET A 7 3.08 -8.42 -0.86
C MET A 7 4.46 -7.93 -0.42
N THR A 8 5.42 -7.92 -1.35
CA THR A 8 6.84 -7.70 -1.05
C THR A 8 7.31 -6.44 -1.75
N TRP A 9 7.91 -5.53 -0.97
CA TRP A 9 8.57 -4.35 -1.51
C TRP A 9 9.78 -4.76 -2.37
N LYS A 10 9.98 -4.03 -3.47
CA LYS A 10 11.10 -4.22 -4.40
C LYS A 10 11.83 -2.90 -4.60
N ALA A 11 13.13 -2.85 -4.32
CA ALA A 11 13.95 -1.64 -4.50
C ALA A 11 13.87 -1.11 -5.93
N LYS A 12 13.96 -2.01 -6.92
CA LYS A 12 13.84 -1.65 -8.34
C LYS A 12 12.48 -1.02 -8.69
N ARG A 13 11.39 -1.44 -8.04
CA ARG A 13 10.07 -0.83 -8.23
C ARG A 13 10.07 0.60 -7.71
N PHE A 14 10.57 0.79 -6.50
CA PHE A 14 10.71 2.11 -5.89
C PHE A 14 11.61 3.03 -6.73
N GLU A 15 12.78 2.56 -7.15
CA GLU A 15 13.73 3.31 -7.98
C GLU A 15 13.08 3.78 -9.29
N ARG A 16 12.32 2.91 -9.95
CA ARG A 16 11.61 3.26 -11.20
C ARG A 16 10.55 4.33 -10.99
N HIS A 17 9.72 4.21 -9.95
CA HIS A 17 8.70 5.24 -9.65
C HIS A 17 9.32 6.53 -9.14
N LEU A 18 10.47 6.49 -8.48
CA LEU A 18 11.23 7.69 -8.16
C LEU A 18 11.81 8.32 -9.43
N ALA A 19 12.30 7.51 -10.37
CA ALA A 19 12.86 7.99 -11.63
C ALA A 19 11.84 8.76 -12.48
N SER A 20 10.57 8.39 -12.46
CA SER A 20 9.52 9.15 -13.15
C SER A 20 9.27 10.55 -12.55
N GLU A 21 9.71 10.79 -11.32
CA GLU A 21 9.54 12.08 -10.62
C GLU A 21 10.78 12.97 -10.71
N ILE A 22 11.98 12.39 -10.71
CA ILE A 22 13.24 13.15 -10.58
C ILE A 22 14.30 12.82 -11.64
N GLY A 23 13.99 11.91 -12.56
CA GLY A 23 14.91 11.40 -13.56
C GLY A 23 15.74 10.20 -13.08
N GLU A 24 16.07 9.30 -14.00
CA GLU A 24 16.74 8.02 -13.73
C GLU A 24 18.07 8.18 -12.98
N GLN A 25 18.90 9.12 -13.40
CA GLN A 25 20.23 9.32 -12.80
C GLN A 25 20.13 9.72 -11.32
N LYS A 26 19.21 10.63 -10.98
CA LYS A 26 19.01 11.08 -9.60
C LYS A 26 18.40 9.97 -8.74
N ALA A 27 17.40 9.25 -9.25
CA ALA A 27 16.78 8.12 -8.55
C ALA A 27 17.78 7.00 -8.26
N ARG A 28 18.56 6.61 -9.27
CA ARG A 28 19.63 5.60 -9.12
C ARG A 28 20.68 6.05 -8.11
N LYS A 29 21.11 7.31 -8.15
CA LYS A 29 22.07 7.87 -7.18
C LYS A 29 21.51 7.84 -5.75
N PHE A 30 20.25 8.23 -5.56
CA PHE A 30 19.59 8.19 -4.26
C PHE A 30 19.55 6.76 -3.70
N VAL A 31 19.03 5.80 -4.46
CA VAL A 31 18.92 4.39 -4.02
C VAL A 31 20.31 3.79 -3.76
N LYS A 32 21.28 4.01 -4.65
CA LYS A 32 22.66 3.53 -4.46
C LYS A 32 23.30 4.12 -3.20
N SER A 33 23.01 5.38 -2.88
CA SER A 33 23.54 6.02 -1.67
C SER A 33 22.99 5.42 -0.37
N CYS A 34 21.92 4.62 -0.42
CA CYS A 34 21.38 3.90 0.74
C CYS A 34 22.14 2.58 1.02
N GLY A 35 23.10 2.20 0.16
CA GLY A 35 23.84 0.95 0.26
C GLY A 35 23.22 -0.19 -0.55
N ALA A 36 23.82 -1.38 -0.46
CA ALA A 36 23.33 -2.57 -1.14
C ALA A 36 22.17 -3.21 -0.38
N GLU A 37 21.12 -3.64 -1.10
CA GLU A 37 19.98 -4.33 -0.50
C GLU A 37 20.41 -5.68 0.14
N PRO A 38 20.19 -5.88 1.45
CA PRO A 38 20.55 -7.11 2.12
C PRO A 38 19.70 -8.32 1.68
N LYS A 39 20.25 -9.53 1.81
CA LYS A 39 19.52 -10.78 1.49
C LYS A 39 18.60 -11.26 2.61
N SER A 40 18.94 -11.03 3.88
CA SER A 40 18.13 -11.54 5.00
C SER A 40 16.86 -10.71 5.19
N PRO A 41 15.71 -11.31 5.53
CA PRO A 41 14.44 -10.58 5.67
C PRO A 41 14.50 -9.42 6.69
N VAL A 42 15.15 -9.64 7.84
CA VAL A 42 15.27 -8.62 8.89
C VAL A 42 16.22 -7.49 8.47
N ALA A 43 17.38 -7.80 7.88
CA ALA A 43 18.30 -6.77 7.41
C ALA A 43 17.69 -5.98 6.25
N LYS A 44 16.94 -6.64 5.36
CA LYS A 44 16.18 -5.97 4.30
C LYS A 44 15.12 -5.02 4.87
N ALA A 45 14.37 -5.43 5.89
CA ALA A 45 13.41 -4.56 6.55
C ALA A 45 14.08 -3.30 7.13
N LYS A 46 15.22 -3.45 7.83
CA LYS A 46 16.02 -2.32 8.35
C LYS A 46 16.56 -1.42 7.23
N TYR A 47 17.04 -2.00 6.13
CA TYR A 47 17.48 -1.25 4.95
C TYR A 47 16.35 -0.40 4.36
N ILE A 48 15.17 -0.99 4.17
CA ILE A 48 14.00 -0.27 3.62
C ILE A 48 13.58 0.84 4.58
N ARG A 49 13.59 0.58 5.90
CA ARG A 49 13.28 1.60 6.90
C ARG A 49 14.20 2.81 6.78
N GLY A 50 15.52 2.60 6.73
CA GLY A 50 16.49 3.69 6.54
C GLY A 50 16.34 4.41 5.20
N LEU A 51 16.03 3.68 4.12
CA LEU A 51 15.70 4.28 2.82
C LEU A 51 14.46 5.19 2.92
N MET A 52 13.42 4.78 3.65
CA MET A 52 12.20 5.57 3.84
C MET A 52 12.42 6.80 4.71
N GLU A 53 13.23 6.69 5.77
CA GLU A 53 13.62 7.83 6.61
C GLU A 53 14.35 8.89 5.78
N ARG A 54 15.31 8.48 4.94
CA ARG A 54 15.99 9.39 4.02
C ARG A 54 15.06 9.95 2.96
N PHE A 55 14.19 9.11 2.40
CA PHE A 55 13.21 9.54 1.40
C PHE A 55 12.26 10.60 1.96
N GLU A 56 11.84 10.46 3.23
CA GLU A 56 11.04 11.44 3.95
C GLU A 56 11.74 12.80 4.07
N ASN A 57 13.03 12.79 4.40
CA ASN A 57 13.81 14.00 4.64
C ASN A 57 14.26 14.72 3.35
N GLU A 58 14.54 13.97 2.27
CA GLU A 58 15.11 14.53 1.04
C GLU A 58 14.05 14.99 0.03
N PHE A 59 12.81 14.48 0.10
CA PHE A 59 11.80 14.72 -0.94
C PHE A 59 10.53 15.38 -0.41
N PRO A 60 9.93 16.30 -1.20
CA PRO A 60 8.69 16.95 -0.82
C PRO A 60 7.56 15.92 -0.73
N ARG A 61 6.60 16.21 0.15
CA ARG A 61 5.45 15.34 0.42
C ARG A 61 4.75 14.84 -0.85
N GLY A 62 4.52 15.71 -1.82
CA GLY A 62 3.85 15.34 -3.08
C GLY A 62 4.59 14.26 -3.88
N THR A 63 5.93 14.35 -3.97
CA THR A 63 6.75 13.31 -4.61
C THR A 63 6.65 12.00 -3.83
N ARG A 64 6.73 12.07 -2.49
CA ARG A 64 6.64 10.89 -1.62
C ARG A 64 5.32 10.13 -1.78
N GLU A 65 4.22 10.87 -1.80
CA GLU A 65 2.89 10.33 -2.02
C GLU A 65 2.77 9.67 -3.40
N ARG A 66 3.19 10.35 -4.48
CA ARG A 66 3.11 9.80 -5.85
C ARG A 66 3.93 8.52 -6.02
N VAL A 67 5.20 8.52 -5.60
CA VAL A 67 6.10 7.36 -5.72
C VAL A 67 5.55 6.15 -4.97
N LEU A 68 5.15 6.33 -3.72
CA LEU A 68 4.72 5.20 -2.90
C LEU A 68 3.31 4.73 -3.26
N GLN A 69 2.40 5.62 -3.63
CA GLN A 69 1.10 5.19 -4.17
C GLN A 69 1.29 4.39 -5.46
N ALA A 70 2.17 4.82 -6.37
CA ALA A 70 2.48 4.04 -7.58
C ALA A 70 3.09 2.66 -7.24
N CYS A 71 3.98 2.59 -6.25
CA CYS A 71 4.50 1.32 -5.74
C CYS A 71 3.40 0.40 -5.21
N GLY A 72 2.42 0.97 -4.50
CA GLY A 72 1.27 0.29 -3.93
C GLY A 72 0.31 -0.25 -4.98
N ARG A 73 -0.01 0.55 -6.00
CA ARG A 73 -0.84 0.15 -7.14
C ARG A 73 -0.24 -1.03 -7.90
N GLU A 74 1.06 -1.01 -8.14
CA GLU A 74 1.76 -2.15 -8.76
C GLU A 74 1.95 -3.34 -7.81
N CYS A 75 1.69 -3.18 -6.51
CA CYS A 75 1.85 -4.25 -5.53
C CYS A 75 0.64 -5.20 -5.48
N ILE A 76 -0.57 -4.70 -5.74
CA ILE A 76 -1.75 -5.55 -5.81
C ILE A 76 -1.65 -6.45 -7.06
N CYS A 77 -2.01 -7.72 -6.91
CA CYS A 77 -2.05 -8.64 -8.04
C CYS A 77 -3.24 -8.28 -8.95
N ALA A 78 -3.03 -8.24 -10.26
CA ALA A 78 -4.09 -7.97 -11.23
C ALA A 78 -5.30 -8.91 -11.09
N SER A 79 -5.07 -10.18 -10.74
CA SER A 79 -6.13 -11.15 -10.48
C SER A 79 -7.03 -10.76 -9.30
N TRP A 80 -6.50 -10.09 -8.27
CA TRP A 80 -7.31 -9.59 -7.16
C TRP A 80 -8.18 -8.41 -7.59
N VAL A 81 -7.67 -7.53 -8.45
CA VAL A 81 -8.45 -6.42 -9.01
C VAL A 81 -9.58 -6.95 -9.89
N VAL A 82 -9.29 -7.89 -10.80
CA VAL A 82 -10.30 -8.55 -11.64
C VAL A 82 -11.35 -9.25 -10.79
N LYS A 83 -10.93 -9.97 -9.74
CA LYS A 83 -11.86 -10.63 -8.81
C LYS A 83 -12.74 -9.61 -8.08
N ALA A 84 -12.17 -8.51 -7.59
CA ALA A 84 -12.92 -7.46 -6.92
C ALA A 84 -13.94 -6.81 -7.87
N ARG A 85 -13.57 -6.56 -9.12
CA ARG A 85 -14.46 -6.06 -10.16
C ARG A 85 -15.65 -7.00 -10.40
N LYS A 86 -15.39 -8.29 -10.59
CA LYS A 86 -16.46 -9.29 -10.74
C LYS A 86 -17.41 -9.31 -9.53
N ILE A 87 -16.85 -9.25 -8.32
CA ILE A 87 -17.67 -9.15 -7.10
C ILE A 87 -18.50 -7.86 -7.15
N TYR A 88 -17.93 -6.72 -7.52
CA TYR A 88 -18.68 -5.47 -7.61
C TYR A 88 -19.84 -5.53 -8.62
N GLU A 89 -19.58 -6.03 -9.83
CA GLU A 89 -20.59 -6.16 -10.90
C GLU A 89 -21.75 -7.09 -10.52
N GLU A 90 -21.49 -8.13 -9.74
CA GLU A 90 -22.49 -9.07 -9.24
C GLU A 90 -23.16 -8.63 -7.92
N SER A 91 -22.72 -7.53 -7.31
CA SER A 91 -23.24 -7.09 -6.02
C SER A 91 -24.46 -6.19 -6.21
N ARG A 92 -25.45 -6.33 -5.32
CA ARG A 92 -26.69 -5.53 -5.39
C ARG A 92 -26.44 -4.07 -5.07
N ASP A 93 -25.56 -3.81 -4.11
CA ASP A 93 -25.17 -2.48 -3.67
C ASP A 93 -23.76 -2.49 -3.05
N MET A 94 -23.31 -1.32 -2.58
CA MET A 94 -22.00 -1.18 -1.95
C MET A 94 -21.87 -2.01 -0.67
N LYS A 95 -22.92 -2.17 0.14
CA LYS A 95 -22.85 -2.96 1.38
C LYS A 95 -22.63 -4.44 1.07
N ASP A 96 -23.35 -4.96 0.08
CA ASP A 96 -23.20 -6.33 -0.42
C ASP A 96 -21.78 -6.57 -0.98
N PHE A 97 -21.28 -5.62 -1.78
CA PHE A 97 -19.90 -5.66 -2.28
C PHE A 97 -18.87 -5.78 -1.16
N LEU A 98 -18.93 -4.90 -0.15
CA LEU A 98 -18.00 -4.92 0.98
C LEU A 98 -18.13 -6.21 1.80
N ALA A 99 -19.34 -6.71 2.04
CA ALA A 99 -19.56 -7.97 2.73
C ALA A 99 -18.91 -9.16 1.99
N ARG A 100 -18.98 -9.17 0.65
CA ARG A 100 -18.35 -10.20 -0.17
C ARG A 100 -16.83 -10.08 -0.22
N LEU A 101 -16.28 -8.86 -0.22
CA LEU A 101 -14.84 -8.64 -0.05
C LEU A 101 -14.36 -9.15 1.32
N ASN A 102 -15.11 -8.87 2.39
CA ASN A 102 -14.78 -9.31 3.75
C ASN A 102 -14.72 -10.83 3.86
N LYS A 103 -15.67 -11.55 3.24
CA LYS A 103 -15.70 -13.03 3.19
C LYS A 103 -14.43 -13.64 2.59
N ILE A 104 -13.74 -12.92 1.71
CA ILE A 104 -12.48 -13.37 1.08
C ILE A 104 -11.25 -12.63 1.62
N HIS A 105 -11.42 -11.85 2.70
CA HIS A 105 -10.38 -11.02 3.32
C HIS A 105 -9.69 -10.01 2.39
N LEU A 106 -10.32 -9.63 1.27
CA LEU A 106 -9.76 -8.66 0.34
C LEU A 106 -10.01 -7.24 0.85
N GLY A 107 -8.97 -6.39 0.88
CA GLY A 107 -9.05 -5.07 1.51
C GLY A 107 -8.91 -5.08 3.04
N GLY A 108 -8.46 -6.20 3.62
CA GLY A 108 -8.21 -6.34 5.05
C GLY A 108 -9.29 -7.11 5.82
N GLY A 109 -10.41 -7.43 5.18
CA GLY A 109 -11.46 -8.28 5.76
C GLY A 109 -12.44 -7.58 6.71
N HIS A 110 -12.27 -6.28 6.93
CA HIS A 110 -13.06 -5.49 7.86
C HIS A 110 -13.52 -4.18 7.22
N LEU A 111 -14.27 -4.26 6.11
CA LEU A 111 -14.79 -3.13 5.36
C LEU A 111 -16.27 -2.87 5.71
N GLU A 112 -16.64 -1.62 5.91
CA GLU A 112 -18.00 -1.19 6.23
C GLU A 112 -18.34 0.13 5.54
N LEU A 113 -19.61 0.34 5.16
CA LEU A 113 -20.08 1.62 4.64
C LEU A 113 -20.58 2.51 5.78
N LYS A 114 -19.92 3.65 6.03
CA LYS A 114 -20.30 4.63 7.07
C LYS A 114 -20.31 6.03 6.47
N GLY A 115 -21.43 6.75 6.61
CA GLY A 115 -21.56 8.13 6.12
C GLY A 115 -21.25 8.29 4.63
N GLY A 116 -21.63 7.32 3.80
CA GLY A 116 -21.34 7.32 2.36
C GLY A 116 -19.90 6.98 1.96
N LYS A 117 -19.03 6.65 2.92
CA LYS A 117 -17.63 6.26 2.68
C LYS A 117 -17.39 4.82 3.09
N VAL A 118 -16.47 4.16 2.40
CA VAL A 118 -15.98 2.85 2.85
C VAL A 118 -14.98 3.12 3.98
N THR A 119 -15.21 2.51 5.13
CA THR A 119 -14.28 2.47 6.26
C THR A 119 -13.69 1.07 6.35
N GLY A 120 -12.46 0.96 6.82
CA GLY A 120 -11.94 -0.34 7.17
C GLY A 120 -10.74 -0.31 8.08
N TYR A 121 -10.35 -1.49 8.55
CA TYR A 121 -9.16 -1.64 9.36
C TYR A 121 -8.41 -2.94 9.11
N TYR A 122 -7.16 -2.97 9.54
CA TYR A 122 -6.38 -4.20 9.68
C TYR A 122 -5.43 -4.11 10.89
N ALA A 123 -5.27 -5.23 11.59
CA ALA A 123 -4.52 -5.29 12.86
C ALA A 123 -3.00 -5.34 12.69
N GLN A 124 -2.49 -5.54 11.47
CA GLN A 124 -1.05 -5.59 11.20
C GLN A 124 -0.74 -5.15 9.76
N CYS A 125 0.49 -4.69 9.53
CA CYS A 125 0.95 -4.45 8.16
C CYS A 125 1.20 -5.80 7.47
N TYR A 126 0.50 -6.08 6.37
CA TYR A 126 0.69 -7.33 5.61
C TYR A 126 1.87 -7.28 4.65
N CYS A 127 2.61 -6.18 4.59
CA CYS A 127 3.81 -6.10 3.78
C CYS A 127 4.93 -6.93 4.41
N SER A 128 5.46 -7.89 3.65
CA SER A 128 6.56 -8.77 4.08
C SER A 128 7.86 -8.02 4.40
N SER A 129 7.93 -6.75 4.02
CA SER A 129 9.09 -5.87 4.22
C SER A 129 9.02 -5.08 5.53
N VAL A 130 7.83 -4.98 6.13
CA VAL A 130 7.61 -4.32 7.42
C VAL A 130 7.40 -5.35 8.51
N ASN A 131 6.58 -6.38 8.27
CA ASN A 131 6.17 -7.35 9.28
C ASN A 131 7.27 -8.30 9.80
N LYS A 132 8.52 -8.05 9.40
CA LYS A 132 9.71 -8.76 9.90
C LYS A 132 10.36 -8.03 11.08
N THR A 133 9.93 -6.81 11.40
CA THR A 133 10.36 -6.07 12.59
C THR A 133 9.14 -5.48 13.30
N ARG A 134 9.33 -5.06 14.56
CA ARG A 134 8.36 -4.28 15.34
C ARG A 134 8.78 -2.81 15.45
N ASP A 135 9.68 -2.38 14.56
CA ASP A 135 10.20 -1.02 14.58
C ASP A 135 9.09 -0.03 14.23
N ILE A 136 9.24 1.21 14.67
CA ILE A 136 8.45 2.33 14.17
C ILE A 136 9.00 2.74 12.81
N TRP A 137 8.11 2.97 11.85
CA TRP A 137 8.44 3.38 10.49
C TRP A 137 7.95 4.79 10.21
N SER A 138 8.57 5.42 9.22
CA SER A 138 8.10 6.68 8.66
C SER A 138 6.61 6.59 8.24
N PRO A 139 5.77 7.59 8.58
CA PRO A 139 4.39 7.69 8.08
C PRO A 139 4.31 7.62 6.56
N THR A 140 5.36 8.11 5.89
CA THR A 140 5.47 8.13 4.44
C THR A 140 5.23 6.75 3.84
N TYR A 141 5.68 5.68 4.50
CA TYR A 141 5.55 4.32 3.97
C TYR A 141 4.09 3.88 3.76
N CYS A 142 3.16 4.37 4.59
CA CYS A 142 1.73 4.04 4.49
C CYS A 142 1.08 4.55 3.19
N ASN A 143 1.71 5.47 2.46
CA ASN A 143 1.28 5.84 1.10
C ASN A 143 1.28 4.63 0.14
N CYS A 144 2.10 3.62 0.39
CA CYS A 144 2.05 2.34 -0.34
C CYS A 144 0.71 1.63 -0.12
N SER A 145 0.22 1.55 1.12
CA SER A 145 -1.10 0.97 1.38
C SER A 145 -2.23 1.83 0.82
N GLN A 146 -2.08 3.15 0.78
CA GLN A 146 -3.05 4.03 0.11
C GLN A 146 -3.15 3.69 -1.37
N GLY A 147 -2.01 3.58 -2.06
CA GLY A 147 -1.97 3.19 -3.48
C GLY A 147 -2.59 1.81 -3.74
N TRP A 148 -2.32 0.84 -2.87
CA TRP A 148 -2.91 -0.50 -2.96
C TRP A 148 -4.44 -0.47 -2.84
N LEU A 149 -4.97 0.27 -1.86
CA LEU A 149 -6.42 0.41 -1.65
C LEU A 149 -7.06 1.18 -2.81
N ARG A 150 -6.40 2.22 -3.32
CA ARG A 150 -6.88 2.95 -4.50
C ARG A 150 -7.00 2.03 -5.70
N GLU A 151 -5.98 1.23 -5.99
CA GLU A 151 -6.03 0.29 -7.12
C GLU A 151 -7.16 -0.73 -6.98
N LEU A 152 -7.35 -1.28 -5.76
CA LEU A 152 -8.45 -2.20 -5.48
C LEU A 152 -9.81 -1.57 -5.78
N PHE A 153 -10.09 -0.40 -5.22
CA PHE A 153 -11.40 0.22 -5.32
C PHE A 153 -11.66 0.87 -6.68
N GLU A 154 -10.67 1.55 -7.26
CA GLU A 154 -10.78 2.14 -8.60
C GLU A 154 -10.95 1.03 -9.65
N GLY A 155 -10.13 -0.03 -9.58
CA GLY A 155 -10.21 -1.14 -10.52
C GLY A 155 -11.48 -1.99 -10.35
N ALA A 156 -12.04 -2.08 -9.15
CA ALA A 156 -13.30 -2.78 -8.92
C ALA A 156 -14.52 -1.99 -9.38
N THR A 157 -14.55 -0.68 -9.09
CA THR A 157 -15.77 0.14 -9.24
C THR A 157 -15.79 1.00 -10.50
N GLY A 158 -14.63 1.22 -11.14
CA GLY A 158 -14.45 2.19 -12.21
C GLY A 158 -14.50 3.65 -11.75
N LYS A 159 -14.72 3.91 -10.46
CA LYS A 159 -14.79 5.26 -9.86
C LYS A 159 -13.44 5.70 -9.34
N ARG A 160 -13.20 7.01 -9.23
CA ARG A 160 -11.97 7.50 -8.60
C ARG A 160 -12.03 7.27 -7.09
N ALA A 161 -10.91 6.90 -6.48
CA ALA A 161 -10.85 6.65 -5.04
C ALA A 161 -9.84 7.57 -4.35
N SER A 162 -10.26 8.17 -3.24
CA SER A 162 -9.38 8.87 -2.30
C SER A 162 -9.30 8.09 -1.00
N VAL A 163 -8.08 7.81 -0.52
CA VAL A 163 -7.84 7.00 0.68
C VAL A 163 -7.16 7.86 1.73
N LYS A 164 -7.64 7.79 2.97
CA LYS A 164 -7.04 8.47 4.13
C LYS A 164 -6.88 7.48 5.28
N PHE A 165 -5.70 7.46 5.89
CA PHE A 165 -5.47 6.75 7.14
C PHE A 165 -5.74 7.66 8.34
N LYS A 166 -6.41 7.13 9.36
CA LYS A 166 -6.60 7.78 10.67
C LYS A 166 -5.52 7.38 11.65
N THR A 167 -5.24 6.08 11.73
CA THR A 167 -4.21 5.48 12.57
C THR A 167 -3.45 4.43 11.77
N THR A 168 -2.21 4.14 12.16
CA THR A 168 -1.42 3.08 11.52
C THR A 168 -0.60 2.30 12.54
N VAL A 169 -0.51 0.98 12.36
CA VAL A 169 0.26 0.10 13.27
C VAL A 169 1.75 0.36 13.25
N ILE A 170 2.28 0.76 12.09
CA ILE A 170 3.73 1.00 11.94
C ILE A 170 4.18 2.31 12.57
N GLN A 171 3.22 3.12 13.04
CA GLN A 171 3.45 4.33 13.83
C GLN A 171 2.97 4.16 15.29
N GLY A 172 2.77 2.92 15.75
CA GLY A 172 2.41 2.63 17.14
C GLY A 172 0.91 2.63 17.44
N GLY A 173 0.03 2.77 16.43
CA GLY A 173 -1.40 2.56 16.63
C GLY A 173 -1.75 1.08 16.84
N GLU A 174 -2.85 0.80 17.54
CA GLU A 174 -3.31 -0.58 17.78
C GLU A 174 -3.72 -1.30 16.49
N ARG A 175 -4.27 -0.56 15.55
CA ARG A 175 -4.66 -1.03 14.22
C ARG A 175 -4.54 0.09 13.20
N CYS A 176 -4.43 -0.28 11.92
CA CYS A 176 -4.59 0.68 10.84
C CYS A 176 -6.08 0.92 10.62
N GLU A 177 -6.52 2.17 10.66
CA GLU A 177 -7.88 2.57 10.30
C GLU A 177 -7.84 3.50 9.09
N PHE A 178 -8.71 3.26 8.11
CA PHE A 178 -8.76 4.06 6.89
C PHE A 178 -10.18 4.33 6.40
N GLU A 179 -10.29 5.36 5.58
CA GLU A 179 -11.49 5.73 4.83
C GLU A 179 -11.18 5.76 3.34
N VAL A 180 -12.12 5.32 2.52
CA VAL A 180 -12.12 5.43 1.07
C VAL A 180 -13.37 6.18 0.64
N ALA A 181 -13.18 7.31 -0.03
CA ALA A 181 -14.23 8.06 -0.70
C ALA A 181 -14.18 7.73 -2.20
N LEU A 182 -15.33 7.37 -2.77
CA LEU A 182 -15.50 7.09 -4.19
C LEU A 182 -16.18 8.31 -4.86
N CYS A 183 -15.61 8.78 -5.96
CA CYS A 183 -16.12 9.89 -6.77
C CYS A 183 -16.55 9.41 -8.14
#